data_AF-A0A2D5UR71-F1
#
_entry.id   AF-A0A2D5UR71-F1
#
_cell.length_a   1.000
_cell.length_b   1.000
_cell.length_c   1.000
_cell.angle_alpha   90.00
_cell.angle_beta   90.00
_cell.angle_gamma   90.00
#
_symmetry.space_group_name_H-M   'P 1'
#
loop_
_entity.id
_entity.type
_entity.pdbx_description
1 polymer ?
#
loop_
_entity_poly.entity_id
_entity_poly.type
_entity_poly.pdbx_seq_one_letter_code
_entity_poly.pdbx_strand_id
1 'polypeptide(L)'
;MRKAARTISGVTPVAVMTLPMNCPGQCIYCPTFSDTPQSYTPRSPAVLRAKSCEFDAGQQVKMRLRILSDMGHPTDKIELIVMGGTFLASSEDYQYRFIKGCFDALNGRESANLKEAK
;
A
#
# COMPACT_ATOMS: atom_id res chain seq x y z
N MET A 1 17.89 12.57 -16.89
CA MET A 1 18.23 13.43 -15.74
C MET A 1 17.43 12.97 -14.52
N ARG A 2 18.06 12.26 -13.57
CA ARG A 2 17.38 11.82 -12.33
C ARG A 2 17.22 13.06 -11.45
N LYS A 3 15.99 13.47 -11.17
CA LYS A 3 15.74 14.60 -10.26
C LYS A 3 16.10 14.13 -8.85
N ALA A 4 17.12 14.72 -8.23
CA ALA A 4 17.44 14.44 -6.84
C ALA A 4 16.26 14.89 -5.98
N ALA A 5 15.41 13.94 -5.60
CA ALA A 5 14.25 14.20 -4.78
C ALA A 5 14.70 14.19 -3.32
N ARG A 6 14.73 15.39 -2.74
CA ARG A 6 15.00 15.63 -1.33
C ARG A 6 13.89 14.99 -0.47
N THR A 7 14.06 13.74 -0.04
CA THR A 7 13.40 13.27 1.18
C THR A 7 14.08 13.96 2.37
N ILE A 8 13.86 15.27 2.55
CA ILE A 8 14.47 16.08 3.64
C ILE A 8 14.15 15.48 5.02
N SER A 9 12.97 14.86 5.17
CA SER A 9 12.49 14.31 6.44
C SER A 9 13.21 13.04 6.90
N GLY A 10 14.00 12.38 6.03
CA GLY A 10 14.63 11.09 6.34
C GLY A 10 13.65 9.92 6.52
N VAL A 11 12.34 10.12 6.38
CA VAL A 11 11.30 9.08 6.40
C VAL A 11 10.70 8.96 5.01
N THR A 12 10.66 7.75 4.48
CA THR A 12 10.23 7.48 3.11
C THR A 12 8.81 6.91 3.09
N PRO A 13 7.85 7.56 2.39
CA PRO A 13 6.47 7.11 2.34
C PRO A 13 6.31 5.91 1.38
N VAL A 14 5.77 4.82 1.91
CA VAL A 14 5.43 3.59 1.18
C VAL A 14 3.92 3.44 1.20
N ALA A 15 3.30 3.82 0.08
CA ALA A 15 1.85 3.74 -0.08
C ALA A 15 1.45 2.43 -0.78
N VAL A 16 0.55 1.68 -0.14
CA VAL A 16 -0.01 0.40 -0.61
C VAL A 16 -1.53 0.52 -0.74
N MET A 17 -2.13 -0.21 -1.67
CA MET A 17 -3.58 -0.22 -1.85
C MET A 17 -4.18 -1.57 -1.44
N THR A 18 -5.32 -1.49 -0.75
CA THR A 18 -6.14 -2.66 -0.43
C THR A 18 -6.88 -3.17 -1.66
N LEU A 19 -7.47 -4.36 -1.56
CA LEU A 19 -8.39 -4.86 -2.56
C LEU A 19 -9.54 -3.87 -2.80
N PRO A 20 -10.08 -3.81 -4.05
CA PRO A 20 -11.34 -3.14 -4.31
C PRO A 20 -12.45 -3.75 -3.45
N MET A 21 -13.10 -2.92 -2.64
CA MET A 21 -14.18 -3.32 -1.74
C MET A 21 -15.28 -2.27 -1.78
N ASN A 22 -16.52 -2.73 -1.68
CA ASN A 22 -17.67 -1.84 -1.63
C ASN A 22 -17.61 -0.95 -0.38
N CYS A 23 -17.97 0.31 -0.55
CA CYS A 23 -18.10 1.25 0.56
C CYS A 23 -19.40 0.97 1.32
N PRO A 24 -19.41 0.98 2.67
CA PRO A 24 -20.66 0.90 3.45
C PRO A 24 -21.55 2.14 3.29
N GLY A 25 -20.98 3.26 2.83
CA GLY A 25 -21.71 4.49 2.54
C GLY A 25 -21.95 4.68 1.05
N GLN A 26 -22.95 5.51 0.73
CA GLN A 26 -23.25 5.94 -0.63
C GLN A 26 -22.90 7.42 -0.78
N CYS A 27 -21.91 7.73 -1.62
CA CYS A 27 -21.45 9.11 -1.87
C CYS A 27 -21.67 9.48 -3.34
N ILE A 28 -22.42 10.54 -3.58
CA ILE A 28 -22.74 11.04 -4.94
C ILE A 28 -21.53 11.59 -5.69
N TYR A 29 -20.46 11.97 -4.98
CA TYR A 29 -19.24 12.52 -5.57
C TYR A 29 -18.12 11.49 -5.75
N CYS A 30 -18.18 10.35 -5.04
CA CYS A 30 -17.10 9.37 -5.09
C CYS A 30 -17.13 8.61 -6.41
N PRO A 31 -16.06 8.66 -7.23
CA PRO A 31 -15.99 7.81 -8.41
C PRO A 31 -15.84 6.36 -7.97
N THR A 32 -16.56 5.47 -8.66
CA THR A 32 -16.56 4.03 -8.40
C THR A 32 -16.22 3.31 -9.70
N PHE A 33 -15.20 2.46 -9.68
CA PHE A 33 -14.83 1.59 -10.78
C PHE A 33 -14.66 0.17 -10.24
N SER A 34 -15.00 -0.85 -11.04
CA SER A 34 -15.00 -2.26 -10.61
C SER A 34 -13.63 -2.75 -10.12
N ASP A 35 -12.56 -2.24 -10.73
CA ASP A 35 -11.22 -2.81 -10.56
C ASP A 35 -10.30 -1.91 -9.73
N THR A 36 -10.83 -0.90 -9.04
CA THR A 36 -10.03 0.04 -8.26
C THR A 36 -10.65 0.27 -6.89
N PRO A 37 -9.84 0.48 -5.85
CA PRO A 37 -10.36 0.91 -4.56
C PRO A 37 -11.18 2.20 -4.69
N GLN A 38 -12.11 2.39 -3.75
CA GLN A 38 -13.07 3.49 -3.77
C GLN A 38 -12.35 4.84 -3.90
N SER A 39 -12.90 5.73 -4.72
CA SER A 39 -12.38 7.09 -4.98
C SER A 39 -11.10 7.19 -5.81
N TYR A 40 -10.49 6.08 -6.22
CA TYR A 40 -9.32 6.09 -7.10
C TYR A 40 -9.67 5.90 -8.57
N THR A 41 -8.78 6.33 -9.46
CA THR A 41 -8.95 6.17 -10.91
C THR A 41 -8.04 5.08 -11.49
N PRO A 42 -8.46 4.30 -12.50
CA PRO A 42 -7.69 3.18 -13.05
C PRO A 42 -6.31 3.53 -13.58
N ARG A 43 -6.09 4.79 -13.96
CA ARG A 43 -4.82 5.29 -14.53
C ARG A 43 -3.88 5.89 -13.48
N SER A 44 -4.25 5.90 -12.19
CA SER A 44 -3.36 6.36 -11.12
C SER A 44 -2.14 5.45 -11.00
N PRO A 45 -0.91 6.00 -10.89
CA PRO A 45 0.29 5.18 -10.74
C PRO A 45 0.25 4.24 -9.52
N ALA A 46 -0.44 4.63 -8.44
CA ALA A 46 -0.61 3.79 -7.26
C ALA A 46 -1.51 2.58 -7.57
N VAL A 47 -2.62 2.81 -8.28
CA VAL A 47 -3.56 1.76 -8.70
C VAL A 47 -2.89 0.80 -9.66
N LEU A 48 -2.16 1.31 -10.66
CA LEU A 48 -1.46 0.47 -11.62
C LEU A 48 -0.44 -0.45 -10.94
N ARG A 49 0.31 0.07 -9.96
CA ARG A 49 1.23 -0.72 -9.14
C ARG A 49 0.51 -1.76 -8.28
N ALA A 50 -0.60 -1.38 -7.66
CA ALA A 50 -1.38 -2.31 -6.85
C ALA A 50 -1.94 -3.46 -7.71
N LYS A 51 -2.49 -3.14 -8.89
CA LYS A 51 -2.96 -4.13 -9.87
C LYS A 51 -1.85 -5.06 -10.34
N SER A 52 -0.65 -4.57 -10.64
CA SER A 52 0.47 -5.42 -11.04
C SER A 52 0.96 -6.36 -9.94
N CYS A 53 0.59 -6.08 -8.69
CA CYS A 53 0.86 -6.92 -7.53
C CYS A 53 -0.40 -7.67 -7.05
N GLU A 54 -1.48 -7.69 -7.84
CA GLU A 54 -2.75 -8.33 -7.48
C GLU A 54 -3.30 -7.89 -6.11
N PHE A 55 -3.00 -6.65 -5.72
CA PHE A 55 -3.30 -6.06 -4.41
C PHE A 55 -2.69 -6.82 -3.21
N ASP A 56 -1.69 -7.69 -3.43
CA ASP A 56 -0.93 -8.31 -2.36
C ASP A 56 -0.12 -7.27 -1.59
N ALA A 57 -0.27 -7.26 -0.26
CA ALA A 57 0.37 -6.28 0.60
C ALA A 57 1.90 -6.37 0.53
N GLY A 58 2.45 -7.58 0.61
CA GLY A 58 3.89 -7.79 0.69
C GLY A 58 4.59 -7.48 -0.63
N GLN A 59 4.01 -7.90 -1.75
CA GLN A 59 4.51 -7.60 -3.09
C GLN A 59 4.48 -6.10 -3.37
N GLN A 60 3.41 -5.38 -2.97
CA GLN A 60 3.35 -3.93 -3.11
C GLN A 60 4.45 -3.22 -2.32
N VAL A 61 4.70 -3.64 -1.06
CA VAL A 61 5.78 -3.08 -0.24
C VAL A 61 7.14 -3.35 -0.89
N LYS A 62 7.45 -4.60 -1.24
CA LYS A 62 8.73 -5.00 -1.87
C LYS A 62 8.98 -4.23 -3.16
N MET A 63 7.98 -4.15 -4.04
CA MET A 63 8.09 -3.41 -5.29
C MET A 63 8.30 -1.91 -5.05
N ARG A 64 7.57 -1.32 -4.09
CA ARG A 64 7.70 0.11 -3.78
C ARG A 64 9.07 0.45 -3.20
N LEU A 65 9.59 -0.37 -2.29
CA LEU A 65 10.94 -0.22 -1.74
C LEU A 65 12.01 -0.32 -2.82
N ARG A 66 11.90 -1.30 -3.73
CA ARG A 66 12.83 -1.44 -4.86
C ARG A 66 12.84 -0.18 -5.73
N ILE A 67 11.66 0.31 -6.14
CA ILE A 67 11.54 1.53 -6.95
C ILE A 67 12.18 2.73 -6.23
N LEU A 68 11.94 2.88 -4.93
CA LEU A 68 12.51 3.96 -4.12
C LEU A 68 14.04 3.86 -4.01
N SER A 69 14.56 2.66 -3.78
CA SER A 69 16.00 2.39 -3.72
C SER A 69 16.69 2.65 -5.07
N ASP A 70 16.09 2.21 -6.18
CA ASP A 70 16.60 2.45 -7.55
C ASP A 70 16.64 3.95 -7.90
N MET A 71 15.74 4.74 -7.30
CA MET A 71 15.70 6.20 -7.40
C MET A 71 16.68 6.90 -6.43
N GLY A 72 17.34 6.15 -5.54
CA GLY A 72 18.30 6.68 -4.56
C GLY A 72 17.66 7.23 -3.27
N HIS A 73 16.42 6.86 -2.97
CA HIS A 73 15.79 7.24 -1.71
C HIS A 73 16.22 6.31 -0.56
N PRO A 74 16.40 6.86 0.66
CA PRO A 74 16.63 6.04 1.85
C PRO A 74 15.42 5.15 2.15
N THR A 75 15.66 3.93 2.63
CA THR A 75 14.60 2.98 3.02
C THR A 75 14.80 2.45 4.43
N ASP A 76 15.61 3.11 5.25
CA ASP A 76 15.87 2.77 6.65
C ASP A 76 14.72 3.20 7.58
N LYS A 77 13.94 4.21 7.20
CA LYS A 77 12.76 4.68 7.93
C LYS A 77 11.58 4.80 6.98
N ILE A 78 10.53 4.04 7.26
CA ILE A 78 9.36 3.94 6.38
C ILE A 78 8.12 4.43 7.11
N GLU A 79 7.33 5.25 6.42
CA GLU A 79 5.94 5.53 6.78
C GLU A 79 5.04 4.70 5.85
N LEU A 80 4.36 3.70 6.41
CA LEU A 80 3.43 2.86 5.66
C LEU A 80 2.07 3.56 5.57
N ILE A 81 1.59 3.76 4.33
CA ILE A 81 0.31 4.43 4.05
C ILE A 81 -0.63 3.43 3.38
N VAL A 82 -1.71 3.06 4.07
CA VAL A 82 -2.75 2.18 3.51
C VAL A 82 -3.81 3.01 2.80
N MET A 83 -3.92 2.82 1.49
CA MET A 83 -4.85 3.53 0.60
C MET A 83 -6.02 2.63 0.20
N GLY A 84 -7.20 3.23 0.01
CA GLY A 84 -8.39 2.55 -0.49
C GLY A 84 -9.72 3.10 0.05
N GLY A 85 -9.67 3.90 1.12
CA GLY A 85 -10.82 4.62 1.67
C GLY A 85 -11.79 3.78 2.51
N THR A 86 -11.82 2.46 2.31
CA THR A 86 -12.76 1.53 2.95
C THR A 86 -12.09 0.43 3.77
N PHE A 87 -10.78 0.53 4.03
CA PHE A 87 -10.01 -0.51 4.71
C PHE A 87 -10.63 -0.96 6.05
N LEU A 88 -10.99 -0.01 6.91
CA LEU A 88 -11.56 -0.31 8.23
C LEU A 88 -13.01 -0.83 8.17
N ALA A 89 -13.67 -0.73 7.01
CA ALA A 89 -14.99 -1.32 6.77
C ALA A 89 -14.91 -2.78 6.28
N SER A 90 -13.72 -3.28 5.98
CA SER A 90 -13.50 -4.68 5.62
C SER A 90 -13.51 -5.60 6.84
N SER A 91 -13.58 -6.92 6.63
CA SER A 91 -13.47 -7.90 7.72
C SER A 91 -12.16 -7.74 8.49
N GLU A 92 -12.20 -7.85 9.82
CA GLU A 92 -11.00 -7.78 10.67
C GLU A 92 -9.90 -8.75 10.19
N ASP A 93 -10.24 -10.00 9.86
CA ASP A 93 -9.29 -10.99 9.34
C ASP A 93 -8.50 -10.50 8.12
N TYR A 94 -9.15 -9.75 7.22
CA TYR A 94 -8.47 -9.14 6.08
C TYR A 94 -7.55 -8.01 6.54
N GLN A 95 -8.03 -7.14 7.45
CA GLN A 95 -7.23 -6.04 7.99
C GLN A 95 -5.94 -6.54 8.62
N TYR A 96 -6.03 -7.50 9.54
CA TYR A 96 -4.87 -8.07 10.24
C TYR A 96 -3.91 -8.76 9.28
N ARG A 97 -4.41 -9.55 8.32
CA ARG A 97 -3.59 -10.23 7.31
C ARG A 97 -2.87 -9.23 6.40
N PHE A 98 -3.55 -8.17 5.99
CA PHE A 98 -2.99 -7.15 5.12
C PHE A 98 -1.86 -6.38 5.82
N ILE A 99 -2.08 -5.94 7.07
CA ILE A 99 -1.05 -5.25 7.86
C ILE A 99 0.12 -6.19 8.17
N LYS A 100 -0.15 -7.45 8.53
CA LYS A 100 0.90 -8.46 8.73
C LYS A 100 1.77 -8.62 7.48
N GLY A 101 1.15 -8.76 6.30
CA GLY A 101 1.88 -8.89 5.04
C GLY A 101 2.76 -7.68 4.73
N CYS A 102 2.32 -6.46 5.12
CA CYS A 102 3.17 -5.28 5.02
C CYS A 102 4.40 -5.37 5.94
N PHE A 103 4.20 -5.72 7.22
CA PHE A 103 5.30 -5.87 8.17
C PHE A 103 6.28 -6.97 7.78
N ASP A 104 5.79 -8.14 7.36
CA ASP A 104 6.64 -9.25 6.90
C ASP A 104 7.54 -8.82 5.73
N ALA A 105 7.00 -8.03 4.80
CA ALA A 105 7.78 -7.48 3.70
C ALA A 105 8.83 -6.45 4.14
N LEU A 106 8.52 -5.61 5.14
CA LEU A 106 9.48 -4.67 5.72
C LEU A 106 10.58 -5.38 6.53
N ASN A 107 10.23 -6.46 7.22
CA ASN A 107 11.15 -7.26 8.03
C ASN A 107 11.96 -8.28 7.22
N GLY A 108 11.55 -8.57 5.98
CA GLY A 108 12.20 -9.55 5.12
C GLY A 108 11.98 -11.01 5.54
N ARG A 109 11.01 -11.30 6.39
CA ARG A 109 10.67 -12.66 6.86
C ARG A 109 9.17 -12.83 7.04
N GLU A 110 8.69 -14.06 6.87
CA GLU A 110 7.30 -14.41 7.20
C GLU A 110 7.16 -14.66 8.71
N SER A 111 6.08 -14.14 9.29
CA SER A 111 5.70 -14.36 10.69
C SER A 111 4.48 -15.29 10.79
N ALA A 112 4.20 -15.87 11.96
CA ALA A 112 2.97 -16.65 12.12
C ALA A 112 1.73 -15.76 12.30
N ASN A 113 1.89 -14.59 12.91
CA ASN A 113 0.81 -13.69 13.28
C ASN A 113 1.29 -12.22 13.33
N LEU A 114 0.35 -11.28 13.40
CA LEU A 114 0.67 -9.84 13.41
C LEU A 114 1.53 -9.43 14.63
N LYS A 115 1.38 -10.12 15.78
CA LYS A 115 2.14 -9.80 16.99
C LYS A 115 3.63 -10.08 16.81
N GLU A 116 3.98 -11.13 16.08
CA GLU A 116 5.36 -11.47 15.72
C GLU A 116 5.92 -10.65 14.55
N ALA A 117 5.03 -10.12 13.70
CA ALA A 117 5.40 -9.26 12.58
C ALA A 117 5.77 -7.84 13.02
N LYS A 118 5.20 -7.35 14.11
CA LYS A 118 5.46 -6.02 14.67
C LYS A 118 6.86 -5.93 15.30
#